data_AF-A0A6P0RPT4-F1
#
_entry.id   AF-A0A6P0RPT4-F1
#
_cell.length_a   1.000
_cell.length_b   1.000
_cell.length_c   1.000
_cell.angle_alpha   90.00
_cell.angle_beta   90.00
_cell.angle_gamma   90.00
#
_symmetry.space_group_name_H-M   'P 1'
#
loop_
_entity.id
_entity.type
_entity.pdbx_description
1 polymer ?
#
loop_
_entity_poly.entity_id
_entity_poly.type
_entity_poly.pdbx_seq_one_letter_code
_entity_poly.pdbx_strand_id
1 'polypeptide(L)'
;MFKELVKKFYGISSKISLGAIILIIILGVCNLPGSRIIFINQKQQKFAQTADKNTMMQLVYANNKFAFQLFSEIQKSQANENIFISPSSIAIALSVIYNCAVGKTQKAMAKTLNFEGMS
;
A
#
# COMPACT_ATOMS: atom_id res chain seq x y z
N MET A 1 19.19 -35.49 -18.42
CA MET A 1 20.23 -34.87 -17.58
C MET A 1 20.16 -35.30 -16.11
N PHE A 2 19.02 -35.15 -15.42
CA PHE A 2 18.88 -35.59 -14.01
C PHE A 2 19.02 -37.12 -13.81
N LYS A 3 18.48 -37.92 -14.74
CA LYS A 3 18.57 -39.39 -14.70
C LYS A 3 20.01 -39.93 -14.86
N GLU A 4 20.86 -39.24 -15.63
CA GLU A 4 22.28 -39.60 -15.83
C GLU A 4 23.10 -39.33 -14.57
N LEU A 5 22.79 -38.23 -13.87
CA LEU A 5 23.43 -37.86 -12.62
C LEU A 5 23.12 -38.90 -11.52
N VAL A 6 21.85 -39.31 -11.40
CA VAL A 6 21.42 -40.33 -10.43
C VAL A 6 22.08 -41.69 -10.71
N LYS A 7 22.22 -42.09 -11.99
CA LYS A 7 22.87 -43.36 -12.36
C LYS A 7 24.36 -43.39 -12.02
N LYS A 8 25.06 -42.27 -12.17
CA LYS A 8 26.51 -42.17 -11.88
C LYS A 8 26.82 -42.26 -10.38
N PHE A 9 25.90 -41.78 -9.52
CA PHE A 9 26.05 -41.86 -8.07
C PHE A 9 25.53 -43.18 -7.47
N TYR A 10 24.54 -43.84 -8.10
CA TYR A 10 24.04 -45.16 -7.68
C TYR A 10 25.09 -46.28 -7.83
N GLY A 11 26.09 -46.14 -8.71
CA GLY A 11 27.19 -47.11 -8.85
C GLY A 11 28.18 -47.12 -7.67
N ILE A 12 28.17 -46.07 -6.84
CA ILE A 12 29.09 -45.90 -5.69
C ILE A 12 28.47 -46.50 -4.40
N SER A 13 27.28 -47.10 -4.52
CA SER A 13 26.34 -47.50 -3.45
C SER A 13 26.84 -48.59 -2.48
N SER A 14 27.99 -49.23 -2.67
CA SER A 14 28.41 -50.33 -1.77
C SER A 14 29.02 -49.87 -0.45
N LYS A 15 29.52 -48.63 -0.32
CA LYS A 15 30.33 -48.24 0.85
C LYS A 15 30.00 -46.90 1.50
N ILE A 16 29.03 -46.15 0.99
CA ILE A 16 28.73 -44.80 1.48
C ILE A 16 27.36 -44.79 2.17
N SER A 17 27.38 -44.50 3.47
CA SER A 17 26.19 -44.41 4.32
C SER A 17 25.19 -43.39 3.76
N LEU A 18 23.88 -43.73 3.82
CA LEU A 18 22.76 -42.90 3.38
C LEU A 18 22.84 -41.45 3.92
N GLY A 19 23.41 -41.27 5.12
CA GLY A 19 23.60 -39.96 5.74
C GLY A 19 24.58 -39.04 5.00
N ALA A 20 25.61 -39.59 4.34
CA ALA A 20 26.56 -38.80 3.59
C ALA A 20 25.98 -38.27 2.26
N ILE A 21 25.04 -39.02 1.66
CA ILE A 21 24.32 -38.59 0.45
C ILE A 21 23.40 -37.40 0.79
N ILE A 22 22.69 -37.47 1.91
CA ILE A 22 21.85 -36.38 2.41
C ILE A 22 22.70 -35.13 2.70
N LEU A 23 23.89 -35.30 3.30
CA LEU A 23 24.80 -34.19 3.58
C LEU A 23 25.35 -33.53 2.30
N ILE A 24 25.70 -34.30 1.28
CA ILE A 24 26.17 -33.78 -0.02
C ILE A 24 25.06 -33.06 -0.78
N ILE A 25 23.81 -33.54 -0.71
CA ILE A 25 22.66 -32.85 -1.30
C ILE A 25 22.40 -31.52 -0.56
N ILE A 26 22.45 -31.52 0.77
CA ILE A 26 22.28 -30.30 1.59
C ILE A 26 23.40 -29.28 1.31
N LEU A 27 24.66 -29.72 1.23
CA LEU A 27 25.79 -28.83 0.92
C LEU A 27 25.80 -28.35 -0.54
N GLY A 28 25.30 -29.17 -1.48
CA GLY A 28 25.17 -28.82 -2.90
C GLY A 28 24.08 -27.78 -3.17
N VAL A 29 22.99 -27.78 -2.40
CA VAL A 29 21.93 -26.74 -2.47
C VAL A 29 22.46 -25.37 -2.03
N CYS A 30 23.47 -25.32 -1.17
CA CYS A 30 24.07 -24.07 -0.69
C CYS A 30 25.05 -23.41 -1.68
N ASN A 31 25.46 -24.09 -2.78
CA ASN A 31 26.46 -23.56 -3.71
C ASN A 31 26.01 -23.55 -5.17
N LEU A 32 24.71 -23.31 -5.41
CA LEU A 32 24.23 -22.97 -6.75
C LEU A 32 24.46 -21.45 -7.00
N PRO A 33 25.31 -21.04 -7.95
CA PRO A 33 25.39 -19.63 -8.36
C PRO A 33 24.07 -19.27 -9.04
N GLY A 34 23.15 -18.74 -8.24
CA GLY A 34 21.77 -18.46 -8.66
C GLY A 34 20.79 -18.40 -7.48
N SER A 35 21.09 -19.06 -6.37
CA SER A 35 20.31 -18.96 -5.14
C SER A 35 20.88 -17.85 -4.25
N ARG A 36 20.63 -16.59 -4.61
CA ARG A 36 20.74 -15.52 -3.62
C ARG A 36 19.68 -15.82 -2.56
N ILE A 37 20.11 -16.24 -1.36
CA ILE A 37 19.30 -15.95 -0.17
C ILE A 37 19.24 -14.43 -0.12
N ILE A 38 18.14 -13.88 -0.65
CA ILE A 38 17.80 -12.49 -0.48
C ILE A 38 17.50 -12.38 1.01
N PHE A 39 18.51 -11.99 1.79
CA PHE A 39 18.24 -11.27 3.02
C PHE A 39 17.43 -10.06 2.57
N ILE A 40 16.11 -10.15 2.73
CA ILE A 40 15.26 -8.97 2.66
C ILE A 40 15.72 -8.16 3.86
N ASN A 41 16.74 -7.33 3.63
CA ASN A 41 17.04 -6.21 4.48
C ASN A 41 15.78 -5.35 4.37
N GLN A 42 14.79 -5.65 5.20
CA GLN A 42 13.71 -4.74 5.53
C GLN A 42 14.39 -3.55 6.20
N LYS A 43 15.05 -2.71 5.40
CA LYS A 43 14.87 -1.28 5.54
C LYS A 43 13.37 -1.15 5.60
N GLN A 44 12.85 -0.95 6.80
CA GLN A 44 11.47 -0.58 7.03
C GLN A 44 11.15 0.42 5.92
N GLN A 45 10.27 0.03 5.01
CA GLN A 45 9.69 0.99 4.10
C GLN A 45 9.08 2.03 5.04
N LYS A 46 9.73 3.18 5.14
CA LYS A 46 9.21 4.33 5.85
C LYS A 46 7.93 4.70 5.10
N PHE A 47 6.81 4.10 5.51
CA PHE A 47 5.46 4.44 5.07
C PHE A 47 5.04 5.83 5.57
N ALA A 48 5.93 6.57 6.22
CA ALA A 48 5.82 8.00 6.41
C ALA A 48 6.59 8.70 5.28
N GLN A 49 6.02 8.72 4.08
CA GLN A 49 6.29 9.84 3.19
C GLN A 49 5.64 11.05 3.87
N THR A 50 6.45 11.93 4.46
CA THR A 50 5.95 13.19 5.01
C THR A 50 5.36 13.94 3.83
N ALA A 51 4.02 14.06 3.79
CA ALA A 51 3.36 14.87 2.78
C ALA A 51 4.01 16.27 2.76
N ASP A 52 4.25 16.80 1.56
CA ASP A 52 4.86 18.11 1.42
C ASP A 52 4.06 19.15 2.23
N LYS A 53 4.77 20.07 2.89
CA LYS A 53 4.14 21.07 3.76
C LYS A 53 3.10 21.89 2.98
N ASN A 54 3.36 22.18 1.70
CA ASN A 54 2.41 22.92 0.87
C ASN A 54 1.17 22.08 0.57
N THR A 55 1.31 20.80 0.24
CA THR A 55 0.18 19.87 0.08
C THR A 55 -0.68 19.80 1.35
N MET A 56 -0.06 19.77 2.54
CA MET A 56 -0.79 19.79 3.81
C MET A 56 -1.53 21.10 4.04
N MET A 57 -0.90 22.25 3.74
CA MET A 57 -1.56 23.55 3.85
C MET A 57 -2.72 23.70 2.86
N GLN A 58 -2.56 23.21 1.62
CA GLN A 58 -3.63 23.18 0.63
C GLN A 58 -4.79 22.31 1.13
N LEU A 59 -4.52 21.12 1.67
CA LEU A 59 -5.55 20.22 2.21
C LEU A 59 -6.33 20.86 3.36
N VAL A 60 -5.64 21.51 4.29
CA VAL A 60 -6.28 22.27 5.38
C VAL A 60 -7.17 23.37 4.82
N TYR A 61 -6.70 24.11 3.82
CA TYR A 61 -7.49 25.16 3.16
C TYR A 61 -8.75 24.60 2.49
N ALA A 62 -8.62 23.52 1.72
CA ALA A 62 -9.76 22.88 1.06
C ALA A 62 -10.79 22.35 2.07
N ASN A 63 -10.33 21.67 3.13
CA ASN A 63 -11.22 21.16 4.18
C ASN A 63 -11.97 22.29 4.90
N ASN A 64 -11.29 23.39 5.23
CA ASN A 64 -11.94 24.55 5.84
C ASN A 64 -12.96 25.20 4.90
N LYS A 65 -12.63 25.33 3.62
CA LYS A 65 -13.56 25.87 2.62
C LYS A 65 -14.79 24.99 2.45
N PHE A 66 -14.60 23.68 2.33
CA PHE A 66 -15.70 22.70 2.32
C PHE A 66 -16.56 22.81 3.58
N ALA A 67 -15.94 22.93 4.76
CA ALA A 67 -16.65 23.06 6.02
C ALA A 67 -17.58 24.28 6.06
N PHE A 68 -17.10 25.46 5.66
CA PHE A 68 -17.93 26.66 5.61
C PHE A 68 -19.03 26.57 4.57
N GLN A 69 -18.75 26.00 3.39
CA GLN A 69 -19.76 25.76 2.36
C GLN A 69 -20.86 24.84 2.88
N LEU A 70 -20.49 23.69 3.46
CA LEU A 70 -21.42 22.73 4.02
C LEU A 70 -22.27 23.35 5.14
N PHE A 71 -21.64 24.07 6.07
CA PHE A 71 -22.35 24.73 7.16
C PHE A 71 -23.35 25.78 6.64
N SER A 72 -22.95 26.58 5.64
CA SER A 72 -23.84 27.55 5.00
C SER A 72 -25.02 26.88 4.30
N GLU A 73 -24.82 25.74 3.64
CA GLU A 73 -25.93 24.99 3.04
C GLU A 73 -26.90 24.43 4.09
N ILE A 74 -26.39 23.86 5.19
CA ILE A 74 -27.24 23.32 6.27
C ILE A 74 -28.06 24.45 6.92
N GLN A 75 -27.43 25.59 7.18
CA GLN A 75 -28.06 26.76 7.80
C GLN A 75 -29.27 27.27 7.00
N LYS A 76 -29.27 27.16 5.66
CA LYS A 76 -30.42 27.58 4.82
C LYS A 76 -31.69 26.81 5.15
N SER A 77 -31.57 25.54 5.56
CA SER A 77 -32.71 24.68 5.92
C SER A 77 -33.04 24.65 7.41
N GLN A 78 -32.09 25.02 8.28
CA GLN A 78 -32.19 24.90 9.74
C GLN A 78 -31.99 26.27 10.42
N ALA A 79 -32.64 27.29 9.87
CA ALA A 79 -32.52 28.65 10.39
C ALA A 79 -32.96 28.70 11.87
N ASN A 80 -32.09 29.23 12.73
CA ASN A 80 -32.27 29.36 14.19
C ASN A 80 -32.23 28.05 15.00
N GLU A 81 -31.72 26.96 14.43
CA GLU A 81 -31.44 25.73 15.17
C GLU A 81 -29.95 25.62 15.54
N ASN A 82 -29.66 24.82 16.57
CA ASN A 82 -28.29 24.50 16.93
C ASN A 82 -27.71 23.50 15.92
N ILE A 83 -26.70 23.93 15.17
CA ILE A 83 -26.00 23.08 14.19
C ILE A 83 -24.67 22.62 14.80
N PHE A 84 -24.55 21.31 15.04
CA PHE A 84 -23.30 20.68 15.50
C PHE A 84 -22.92 19.53 14.57
N ILE A 85 -21.81 19.70 13.83
CA ILE A 85 -21.33 18.74 12.83
C ILE A 85 -19.81 18.60 12.91
N SER A 86 -19.27 17.51 12.35
CA SER A 86 -17.84 17.35 12.09
C SER A 86 -17.56 17.36 10.58
N PRO A 87 -17.23 18.53 10.00
CA PRO A 87 -16.97 18.63 8.56
C PRO A 87 -15.80 17.76 8.10
N SER A 88 -14.74 17.66 8.90
CA SER A 88 -13.58 16.83 8.59
C SER A 88 -13.93 15.36 8.49
N SER A 89 -14.81 14.84 9.36
CA SER A 89 -15.25 13.45 9.28
C SER A 89 -16.04 13.17 8.00
N ILE A 90 -16.92 14.09 7.61
CA ILE A 90 -17.68 14.00 6.34
C ILE A 90 -16.73 14.06 5.14
N ALA A 91 -15.75 14.97 5.16
CA ALA A 91 -14.75 15.09 4.10
C ALA A 91 -13.94 13.79 3.95
N ILE A 92 -13.51 13.15 5.05
CA ILE A 92 -12.79 11.88 5.02
C ILE A 92 -13.67 10.78 4.40
N ALA A 93 -14.93 10.64 4.85
CA ALA A 93 -15.84 9.64 4.30
C ALA A 93 -16.07 9.83 2.79
N LEU A 94 -16.28 11.07 2.35
CA LEU A 94 -16.40 11.41 0.94
C LEU A 94 -15.10 11.21 0.15
N SER A 95 -13.94 11.42 0.76
CA SER A 95 -12.63 11.22 0.10
C SER A 95 -12.39 9.75 -0.25
N VAL A 96 -12.82 8.82 0.62
CA VAL A 96 -12.77 7.38 0.32
C VAL A 96 -13.66 7.07 -0.89
N ILE A 97 -14.87 7.63 -0.94
CA ILE A 97 -15.80 7.44 -2.06
C ILE A 97 -15.28 8.13 -3.33
N TYR A 98 -14.64 9.29 -3.22
CA TYR A 98 -14.03 10.02 -4.33
C TYR A 98 -13.00 9.15 -5.07
N ASN A 99 -12.19 8.39 -4.32
CA ASN A 99 -11.22 7.46 -4.88
C ASN A 99 -11.89 6.28 -5.62
N CYS A 100 -13.13 5.94 -5.30
CA CYS A 100 -13.92 4.90 -5.97
C CYS A 100 -14.79 5.45 -7.13
N ALA A 101 -14.99 6.77 -7.21
CA ALA A 101 -15.82 7.39 -8.22
C ALA A 101 -15.04 7.60 -9.53
N VAL A 102 -15.77 7.65 -10.65
CA VAL A 102 -15.18 7.91 -11.98
C VAL A 102 -15.99 8.96 -12.75
N GLY A 103 -15.35 9.57 -13.75
CA GLY A 103 -16.02 10.45 -14.72
C GLY A 103 -16.70 11.67 -14.07
N LYS A 104 -17.97 11.90 -14.39
CA LYS A 104 -18.73 13.08 -13.92
C LYS A 104 -18.90 13.09 -12.40
N THR A 105 -19.09 11.92 -11.78
CA THR A 105 -19.25 11.80 -10.32
C THR A 105 -17.98 12.21 -9.59
N GLN A 106 -16.83 11.68 -10.01
CA GLN A 106 -15.54 12.04 -9.41
C GLN A 106 -15.26 13.54 -9.54
N LYS A 107 -15.53 14.14 -10.71
CA LYS A 107 -15.36 15.58 -10.94
C LYS A 107 -16.25 16.43 -10.04
N ALA A 108 -17.52 16.05 -9.87
CA ALA A 108 -18.42 16.75 -8.96
C ALA A 108 -17.91 16.67 -7.50
N MET A 109 -17.42 15.51 -7.08
CA MET A 109 -16.84 15.33 -5.75
C MET A 109 -15.55 16.14 -5.55
N ALA A 110 -14.64 16.17 -6.54
CA ALA A 110 -13.43 17.00 -6.48
C ALA A 110 -13.78 18.48 -6.30
N LYS A 111 -14.78 18.97 -7.04
CA LYS A 111 -15.26 20.35 -6.92
C LYS A 111 -15.86 20.63 -5.53
N THR A 112 -16.73 19.75 -5.04
CA THR A 112 -17.36 19.90 -3.72
C THR A 112 -16.34 19.87 -2.59
N LEU A 113 -15.36 18.96 -2.63
CA LEU A 113 -14.31 18.83 -1.63
C LEU A 113 -13.18 19.88 -1.79
N ASN A 114 -13.22 20.70 -2.84
CA ASN A 114 -12.18 21.66 -3.21
C ASN A 114 -10.80 21.00 -3.45
N PHE A 115 -10.78 19.81 -4.07
CA PHE A 115 -9.54 19.10 -4.43
C PHE A 115 -9.01 19.47 -5.81
N GLU A 116 -9.71 20.33 -6.55
CA GLU A 116 -9.27 20.80 -7.87
C GLU A 116 -7.93 21.54 -7.75
N GLY A 117 -6.91 21.09 -8.50
CA GLY A 117 -5.57 21.69 -8.48
C GLY A 117 -4.64 21.16 -7.39
N MET A 118 -5.06 20.15 -6.61
CA MET A 118 -4.18 19.37 -5.76
C MET A 118 -3.63 18.18 -6.55
N SER A 119 -2.34 18.24 -6.93
CA SER A 119 -1.61 17.16 -7.63
C SER A 119 -0.18 17.08 -7.14
#